data_AF-A0A1Y2FBN7-F1
#
_entry.id   AF-A0A1Y2FBN7-F1
#
_cell.length_a   1.000
_cell.length_b   1.000
_cell.length_c   1.000
_cell.angle_alpha   90.00
_cell.angle_beta   90.00
_cell.angle_gamma   90.00
#
_symmetry.space_group_name_H-M   'P 1'
#
loop_
_entity.id
_entity.type
_entity.pdbx_description
1 polymer ?
#
loop_
_entity_poly.entity_id
_entity_poly.type
_entity_poly.pdbx_seq_one_letter_code
_entity_poly.pdbx_strand_id
1 'polypeptide(L)'
;ELSSAMYSLIKTENGIVDAYEKAAHQLTSVAHQLSAWGEATEDEHISDISDKLGVLMSELADVEENFAAELEDSRVTLKQIRNTESSVQPSRDQKQKLIDQIHTLKHKDPQSPKLVDAEQALVRAEAENLVAEAQLTNIQRHALKETYLLHFQAIIERAEKSLILADHGRRVLELLDDTPVVPGDSIAEYTHEREAKQILLDCESELQAY
;
A
#
# COMPACT_ATOMS: atom_id res chain seq x y z
N GLU A 1 -8.04 14.79 19.42
CA GLU A 1 -8.58 13.41 19.42
C GLU A 1 -8.61 12.81 18.01
N LEU A 2 -9.30 13.42 17.04
CA LEU A 2 -9.34 12.95 15.64
C LEU A 2 -7.95 12.81 14.98
N SER A 3 -7.09 13.82 15.14
CA SER A 3 -5.72 13.78 14.61
C SER A 3 -4.87 12.64 15.19
N SER A 4 -5.17 12.20 16.41
CA SER A 4 -4.51 11.05 17.05
C SER A 4 -5.00 9.72 16.46
N ALA A 5 -6.29 9.62 16.12
CA ALA A 5 -6.85 8.45 15.46
C ALA A 5 -6.29 8.32 14.04
N MET A 6 -6.26 9.42 13.28
CA MET A 6 -5.65 9.47 11.94
C MET A 6 -4.15 9.14 11.98
N TYR A 7 -3.42 9.67 12.98
CA TYR A 7 -2.01 9.30 13.19
C TYR A 7 -1.84 7.79 13.41
N SER A 8 -2.69 7.17 14.23
CA SER A 8 -2.63 5.72 14.46
C SER A 8 -2.89 4.92 13.19
N LEU A 9 -3.88 5.33 12.38
CA LEU A 9 -4.18 4.72 11.09
C LEU A 9 -2.97 4.76 10.15
N ILE A 10 -2.41 5.96 9.93
CA ILE A 10 -1.22 6.17 9.09
C ILE A 10 -0.04 5.33 9.59
N LYS A 11 0.11 5.19 10.91
CA LYS A 11 1.19 4.38 11.48
C LYS A 11 0.98 2.89 11.20
N THR A 12 -0.24 2.39 11.33
CA THR A 12 -0.56 1.00 11.02
C THR A 12 -0.37 0.70 9.53
N GLU A 13 -0.81 1.58 8.63
CA GLU A 13 -0.59 1.42 7.19
C GLU A 13 0.90 1.40 6.83
N ASN A 14 1.75 2.17 7.52
CA ASN A 14 3.20 2.07 7.33
C ASN A 14 3.71 0.65 7.60
N GLY A 15 3.20 0.02 8.65
CA GLY A 15 3.59 -1.36 8.97
C GLY A 15 3.15 -2.37 7.92
N ILE A 16 2.08 -2.07 7.17
CA ILE A 16 1.64 -2.87 6.03
C ILE A 16 2.60 -2.67 4.85
N VAL A 17 2.96 -1.44 4.52
CA VAL A 17 3.97 -1.12 3.48
C VAL A 17 5.28 -1.84 3.79
N ASP A 18 5.82 -1.67 5.01
CA ASP A 18 7.05 -2.33 5.45
C ASP A 18 6.98 -3.87 5.37
N ALA A 19 5.78 -4.46 5.47
CA ALA A 19 5.59 -5.90 5.38
C ALA A 19 5.64 -6.38 3.93
N TYR A 20 5.06 -5.64 2.99
CA TYR A 20 5.11 -5.97 1.57
C TYR A 20 6.50 -5.75 0.97
N GLU A 21 7.22 -4.68 1.36
CA GLU A 21 8.64 -4.50 0.98
C GLU A 21 9.51 -5.69 1.42
N LYS A 22 9.31 -6.17 2.66
CA LYS A 22 10.02 -7.35 3.15
C LYS A 22 9.64 -8.62 2.40
N ALA A 23 8.35 -8.78 2.08
CA ALA A 23 7.87 -9.92 1.31
C ALA A 23 8.51 -9.94 -0.08
N ALA A 24 8.57 -8.79 -0.78
CA ALA A 24 9.24 -8.64 -2.06
C ALA A 24 10.70 -9.10 -1.98
N HIS A 25 11.48 -8.56 -1.04
CA HIS A 25 12.89 -8.98 -0.86
C HIS A 25 13.05 -10.48 -0.54
N GLN A 26 12.14 -11.05 0.25
CA GLN A 26 12.15 -12.48 0.54
C GLN A 26 11.83 -13.31 -0.70
N LEU A 27 10.87 -12.89 -1.53
CA LEU A 27 10.54 -13.53 -2.80
C LEU A 27 11.74 -13.51 -3.76
N THR A 28 12.44 -12.39 -3.88
CA THR A 28 13.70 -12.31 -4.65
C THR A 28 14.73 -13.31 -4.13
N SER A 29 14.85 -13.48 -2.81
CA SER A 29 15.76 -14.46 -2.23
C SER A 29 15.33 -15.89 -2.54
N VAL A 30 14.03 -16.19 -2.45
CA VAL A 30 13.46 -17.49 -2.82
C VAL A 30 13.74 -17.82 -4.28
N ALA A 31 13.54 -16.86 -5.18
CA ALA A 31 13.83 -17.02 -6.60
C ALA A 31 15.29 -17.48 -6.85
N HIS A 32 16.27 -16.75 -6.29
CA HIS A 32 17.67 -17.10 -6.44
C HIS A 32 18.03 -18.45 -5.82
N GLN A 33 17.49 -18.74 -4.63
CA GLN A 33 17.75 -20.00 -3.93
C GLN A 33 17.14 -21.20 -4.67
N LEU A 34 15.97 -21.03 -5.29
CA LEU A 34 15.29 -22.05 -6.06
C LEU A 34 16.10 -22.44 -7.30
N SER A 35 16.53 -21.46 -8.10
CA SER A 35 17.36 -21.74 -9.28
C SER A 35 18.69 -22.39 -8.90
N ALA A 36 19.36 -21.88 -7.85
CA ALA A 36 20.63 -22.44 -7.39
C ALA A 36 20.50 -23.87 -6.84
N TRP A 37 19.41 -24.16 -6.13
CA TRP A 37 19.13 -25.51 -5.65
C TRP A 37 18.88 -26.46 -6.81
N GLY A 38 18.10 -26.05 -7.82
CA GLY A 38 17.81 -26.88 -8.97
C GLY A 38 19.03 -27.23 -9.81
N GLU A 39 19.92 -26.27 -10.06
CA GLU A 39 21.21 -26.50 -10.73
C GLU A 39 22.04 -27.56 -9.98
N ALA A 40 22.02 -27.53 -8.64
CA ALA A 40 22.78 -28.47 -7.81
C ALA A 40 22.21 -29.90 -7.77
N THR A 41 21.02 -30.15 -8.33
CA THR A 41 20.42 -31.50 -8.37
C THR A 41 21.05 -32.43 -9.41
N GLU A 42 21.78 -31.87 -10.38
CA GLU A 42 22.29 -32.59 -11.57
C GLU A 42 21.18 -33.27 -12.40
N ASP A 43 19.91 -32.92 -12.17
CA ASP A 43 18.75 -33.34 -12.96
C ASP A 43 18.38 -32.20 -13.92
N GLU A 44 18.51 -32.44 -15.22
CA GLU A 44 18.25 -31.43 -16.26
C GLU A 44 16.79 -30.92 -16.25
N HIS A 45 15.83 -31.79 -15.91
CA HIS A 45 14.42 -31.41 -15.81
C HIS A 45 14.21 -30.45 -14.64
N ILE A 46 14.73 -30.80 -13.47
CA ILE A 46 14.61 -29.96 -12.27
C ILE A 46 15.37 -28.64 -12.47
N SER A 47 16.57 -28.70 -13.05
CA SER A 47 17.41 -27.53 -13.29
C SER A 47 16.72 -26.52 -14.19
N ASP A 48 16.14 -26.94 -15.32
CA ASP A 48 15.48 -25.99 -16.22
C ASP A 48 14.18 -25.41 -15.63
N ILE A 49 13.34 -26.27 -15.03
CA ILE A 49 12.05 -25.86 -14.47
C ILE A 49 12.23 -24.93 -13.28
N SER A 50 13.14 -25.23 -12.37
CA SER A 50 13.44 -24.35 -11.23
C SER A 50 14.03 -23.01 -11.65
N ASP A 51 14.83 -22.96 -12.72
CA ASP A 51 15.33 -21.72 -13.30
C ASP A 51 14.18 -20.83 -13.82
N LYS A 52 13.24 -21.41 -14.59
CA LYS A 52 12.07 -20.65 -15.10
C LYS A 52 11.15 -20.19 -13.97
N LEU A 53 10.93 -21.04 -12.97
CA LEU A 53 10.19 -20.66 -11.76
C LEU A 53 10.91 -19.53 -10.99
N GLY A 54 12.24 -19.55 -10.93
CA GLY A 54 13.04 -18.47 -10.35
C GLY A 54 12.83 -17.14 -11.06
N VAL A 55 12.75 -17.13 -12.40
CA VAL A 55 12.40 -15.92 -13.17
C VAL A 55 11.00 -15.41 -12.79
N LEU A 56 9.98 -16.28 -12.80
CA LEU A 56 8.61 -15.89 -12.44
C LEU A 56 8.47 -15.41 -10.99
N MET A 57 9.21 -16.02 -10.06
CA MET A 57 9.24 -15.61 -8.66
C MET A 57 9.95 -14.26 -8.46
N SER A 58 10.96 -13.95 -9.29
CA SER A 58 11.59 -12.62 -9.31
C SER A 58 10.62 -11.56 -9.81
N GLU A 59 9.91 -11.82 -10.90
CA GLU A 59 8.87 -10.91 -11.41
C GLU A 59 7.73 -10.70 -10.40
N LEU A 60 7.34 -11.75 -9.67
CA LEU A 60 6.36 -11.62 -8.58
C LEU A 60 6.89 -10.72 -7.45
N ALA A 61 8.19 -10.80 -7.13
CA ALA A 61 8.82 -9.90 -6.16
C ALA A 61 8.72 -8.44 -6.61
N ASP A 62 8.97 -8.16 -7.89
CA ASP A 62 8.86 -6.81 -8.46
C ASP A 62 7.42 -6.29 -8.42
N VAL A 63 6.42 -7.17 -8.64
CA VAL A 63 5.00 -6.83 -8.45
C VAL A 63 4.70 -6.44 -6.99
N GLU A 64 5.24 -7.18 -6.01
CA GLU A 64 5.07 -6.85 -4.59
C GLU A 64 5.77 -5.54 -4.19
N GLU A 65 6.96 -5.27 -4.74
CA GLU A 65 7.71 -4.03 -4.49
C GLU A 65 6.93 -2.82 -5.03
N ASN A 66 6.44 -2.90 -6.27
CA ASN A 66 5.61 -1.85 -6.86
C ASN A 66 4.33 -1.62 -6.04
N PHE A 67 3.64 -2.70 -5.63
CA PHE A 67 2.47 -2.58 -4.79
C PHE A 67 2.75 -1.89 -3.45
N ALA A 68 3.88 -2.19 -2.80
CA ALA A 68 4.28 -1.52 -1.58
C ALA A 68 4.49 -0.01 -1.79
N ALA A 69 5.10 0.39 -2.91
CA ALA A 69 5.27 1.80 -3.28
C ALA A 69 3.93 2.51 -3.49
N GLU A 70 2.99 1.89 -4.22
CA GLU A 70 1.66 2.46 -4.46
C GLU A 70 0.82 2.57 -3.17
N LEU A 71 0.99 1.62 -2.24
CA LEU A 71 0.40 1.72 -0.91
C LEU A 71 0.97 2.91 -0.11
N GLU A 72 2.27 3.21 -0.22
CA GLU A 72 2.84 4.41 0.41
C GLU A 72 2.27 5.69 -0.22
N ASP A 73 2.09 5.74 -1.53
CA ASP A 73 1.47 6.89 -2.21
C ASP A 73 0.04 7.13 -1.72
N SER A 74 -0.77 6.07 -1.64
CA SER A 74 -2.12 6.12 -1.04
C SER A 74 -2.07 6.67 0.41
N ARG A 75 -1.14 6.16 1.22
CA ARG A 75 -0.97 6.53 2.63
C ARG A 75 -0.53 7.98 2.79
N VAL A 76 0.30 8.51 1.91
CA VAL A 76 0.75 9.91 1.95
C VAL A 76 -0.45 10.87 1.87
N THR A 77 -1.49 10.52 1.12
CA THR A 77 -2.72 11.32 1.01
C THR A 77 -3.46 11.44 2.35
N LEU A 78 -3.42 10.42 3.22
CA LEU A 78 -3.97 10.51 4.59
C LEU A 78 -3.21 11.52 5.48
N LYS A 79 -1.91 11.74 5.22
CA LYS A 79 -1.12 12.76 5.94
C LYS A 79 -1.70 14.15 5.71
N GLN A 80 -2.32 14.41 4.55
CA GLN A 80 -3.01 15.67 4.27
C GLN A 80 -4.18 15.90 5.23
N ILE A 81 -5.03 14.90 5.42
CA ILE A 81 -6.16 14.96 6.36
C ILE A 81 -5.67 15.30 7.76
N ARG A 82 -4.68 14.54 8.26
CA ARG A 82 -4.10 14.75 9.59
C ARG A 82 -3.58 16.19 9.76
N ASN A 83 -2.84 16.69 8.76
CA ASN A 83 -2.24 18.02 8.82
C ASN A 83 -3.32 19.12 8.84
N THR A 84 -4.37 18.97 8.03
CA THR A 84 -5.50 19.89 8.03
C THR A 84 -6.24 19.86 9.37
N GLU A 85 -6.52 18.69 9.94
CA GLU A 85 -7.12 18.56 11.27
C GLU A 85 -6.29 19.28 12.35
N SER A 86 -4.97 19.10 12.34
CA SER A 86 -4.05 19.79 13.24
C SER A 86 -4.07 21.31 13.06
N SER A 87 -4.18 21.80 11.82
CA SER A 87 -4.23 23.25 11.53
C SER A 87 -5.53 23.93 11.95
N VAL A 88 -6.64 23.18 12.06
CA VAL A 88 -7.95 23.71 12.46
C VAL A 88 -8.07 23.82 13.99
N GLN A 89 -7.31 23.00 14.73
CA GLN A 89 -7.37 22.97 16.19
C GLN A 89 -7.13 24.33 16.87
N PRO A 90 -6.15 25.17 16.47
CA PRO A 90 -5.97 26.50 17.04
C PRO A 90 -7.20 27.41 16.91
N SER A 91 -7.93 27.32 15.80
CA SER A 91 -9.16 28.11 15.59
C SER A 91 -10.27 27.67 16.56
N ARG A 92 -10.42 26.36 16.78
CA ARG A 92 -11.35 25.81 17.78
C ARG A 92 -11.00 26.28 19.19
N ASP A 93 -9.72 26.18 19.55
CA ASP A 93 -9.22 26.56 20.87
C ASP A 93 -9.39 28.07 21.14
N GLN A 94 -9.13 28.91 20.13
CA GLN A 94 -9.33 30.36 20.21
C GLN A 94 -10.80 30.72 20.43
N LYS A 95 -11.72 30.09 19.69
CA LYS A 95 -13.16 30.28 19.88
C LYS A 95 -13.59 29.88 21.29
N GLN A 96 -13.18 28.70 21.76
CA GLN A 96 -13.52 28.23 23.11
C GLN A 96 -13.00 29.17 24.20
N LYS A 97 -11.75 29.64 24.08
CA LYS A 97 -11.14 30.58 25.01
C LYS A 97 -11.93 31.89 25.13
N LEU A 98 -12.44 32.42 24.00
CA LEU A 98 -13.27 33.63 23.99
C LEU A 98 -14.62 33.38 24.67
N ILE A 99 -15.25 32.22 24.44
CA ILE A 99 -16.49 31.81 25.12
C ILE A 99 -16.28 31.77 26.65
N ASP A 100 -15.22 31.12 27.11
CA ASP A 100 -14.91 31.01 28.54
C ASP A 100 -14.61 32.37 29.18
N GLN A 101 -13.91 33.25 28.45
CA GLN A 101 -13.64 34.62 28.86
C GLN A 101 -14.94 35.42 29.01
N ILE A 102 -15.85 35.33 28.04
CA ILE A 102 -17.16 35.98 28.07
C ILE A 102 -17.98 35.47 29.25
N HIS A 103 -18.04 34.15 29.47
CA HIS A 103 -18.76 33.56 30.59
C HIS A 103 -18.22 34.07 31.94
N THR A 104 -16.90 34.12 32.07
CA THR A 104 -16.24 34.63 33.28
C THR A 104 -16.54 36.11 33.52
N LEU A 105 -16.49 36.94 32.47
CA LEU A 105 -16.80 38.37 32.56
C LEU A 105 -18.28 38.59 32.92
N LYS A 106 -19.21 37.86 32.29
CA LYS A 106 -20.64 37.93 32.61
C LYS A 106 -20.95 37.57 34.05
N HIS A 107 -20.21 36.64 34.65
CA HIS A 107 -20.40 36.26 36.05
C HIS A 107 -19.74 37.24 37.03
N LYS A 108 -18.52 37.73 36.74
CA LYS A 108 -17.72 38.50 37.71
C LYS A 108 -17.86 40.02 37.58
N ASP A 109 -18.02 40.52 36.35
CA ASP A 109 -18.07 41.96 36.04
C ASP A 109 -19.00 42.20 34.84
N PRO A 110 -20.34 42.13 35.04
CA PRO A 110 -21.30 42.18 33.93
C PRO A 110 -21.34 43.51 33.17
N GLN A 111 -20.83 44.60 33.77
CA GLN A 111 -20.79 45.93 33.15
C GLN A 111 -19.42 46.28 32.56
N SER A 112 -18.49 45.32 32.50
CA SER A 112 -17.16 45.54 31.96
C SER A 112 -17.24 45.96 30.48
N PRO A 113 -16.61 47.07 30.06
CA PRO A 113 -16.54 47.44 28.64
C PRO A 113 -15.79 46.39 27.81
N LYS A 114 -14.89 45.61 28.45
CA LYS A 114 -14.18 44.47 27.85
C LYS A 114 -15.10 43.34 27.39
N LEU A 115 -16.33 43.27 27.92
CA LEU A 115 -17.31 42.27 27.52
C LEU A 115 -17.73 42.48 26.06
N VAL A 116 -17.97 43.72 25.65
CA VAL A 116 -18.38 44.07 24.28
C VAL A 116 -17.26 43.73 23.29
N ASP A 117 -16.02 44.05 23.64
CA ASP A 117 -14.85 43.72 22.81
C ASP A 117 -14.67 42.20 22.65
N ALA A 118 -14.84 41.44 23.73
CA ALA A 118 -14.75 39.98 23.70
C ALA A 118 -15.88 39.34 22.87
N GLU A 119 -17.12 39.86 22.98
CA GLU A 119 -18.25 39.42 22.17
C GLU A 119 -18.03 39.71 20.67
N GLN A 120 -17.50 40.87 20.31
CA GLN A 120 -17.15 41.18 18.92
C GLN A 120 -16.00 40.30 18.41
N ALA A 121 -15.00 40.02 19.25
CA ALA A 121 -13.91 39.10 18.90
C ALA A 121 -14.42 37.67 18.69
N LEU A 122 -15.39 37.22 19.50
CA LEU A 122 -16.02 35.91 19.34
C LEU A 122 -16.72 35.79 17.99
N VAL A 123 -17.49 36.79 17.55
CA VAL A 123 -18.16 36.77 16.24
C VAL A 123 -17.17 36.58 15.09
N ARG A 124 -16.00 37.24 15.17
CA ARG A 124 -14.93 37.07 14.15
C ARG A 124 -14.33 35.66 14.21
N ALA A 125 -13.99 35.18 15.40
CA ALA A 125 -13.44 33.84 15.60
C ALA A 125 -14.43 32.74 15.15
N GLU A 126 -15.74 32.94 15.33
CA GLU A 126 -16.77 32.03 14.83
C GLU A 126 -16.82 31.99 13.31
N ALA A 127 -16.74 33.14 12.64
CA ALA A 127 -16.69 33.19 11.18
C ALA A 127 -15.42 32.49 10.63
N GLU A 128 -14.26 32.76 11.22
CA GLU A 128 -13.00 32.10 10.88
C GLU A 128 -13.07 30.57 11.10
N ASN A 129 -13.63 30.15 12.23
CA ASN A 129 -13.81 28.73 12.53
C ASN A 129 -14.76 28.05 11.54
N LEU A 130 -15.88 28.68 11.17
CA LEU A 130 -16.79 28.13 10.16
C LEU A 130 -16.11 27.89 8.81
N VAL A 131 -15.26 28.82 8.36
CA VAL A 131 -14.49 28.66 7.12
C VAL A 131 -13.48 27.51 7.26
N ALA A 132 -12.76 27.44 8.39
CA ALA A 132 -11.79 26.38 8.66
C ALA A 132 -12.44 24.98 8.72
N GLU A 133 -13.60 24.84 9.36
CA GLU A 133 -14.34 23.57 9.42
C GLU A 133 -14.89 23.15 8.04
N ALA A 134 -15.35 24.11 7.23
CA ALA A 134 -15.78 23.84 5.86
C ALA A 134 -14.62 23.36 4.99
N GLN A 135 -13.45 24.00 5.10
CA GLN A 135 -12.23 23.58 4.42
C GLN A 135 -11.79 22.18 4.87
N LEU A 136 -11.80 21.91 6.17
CA LEU A 136 -11.51 20.59 6.73
C LEU A 136 -12.43 19.52 6.13
N THR A 137 -13.74 19.77 6.12
CA THR A 137 -14.73 18.84 5.59
C THR A 137 -14.47 18.53 4.11
N ASN A 138 -14.15 19.56 3.32
CA ASN A 138 -13.87 19.39 1.88
C ASN A 138 -12.59 18.58 1.66
N ILE A 139 -11.52 18.88 2.39
CA ILE A 139 -10.25 18.15 2.30
C ILE A 139 -10.42 16.70 2.76
N GLN A 140 -11.09 16.46 3.89
CA GLN A 140 -11.38 15.11 4.38
C GLN A 140 -12.09 14.27 3.32
N ARG A 141 -13.15 14.80 2.70
CA ARG A 141 -13.90 14.08 1.65
C ARG A 141 -13.06 13.80 0.42
N HIS A 142 -12.28 14.79 -0.02
CA HIS A 142 -11.45 14.66 -1.21
C HIS A 142 -10.31 13.67 -1.00
N ALA A 143 -9.49 13.87 0.03
CA ALA A 143 -8.34 13.03 0.34
C ALA A 143 -8.76 11.60 0.69
N LEU A 144 -9.86 11.39 1.42
CA LEU A 144 -10.34 10.04 1.71
C LEU A 144 -10.72 9.29 0.43
N LYS A 145 -11.42 9.96 -0.49
CA LYS A 145 -11.78 9.37 -1.77
C LYS A 145 -10.54 9.05 -2.59
N GLU A 146 -9.59 9.97 -2.67
CA GLU A 146 -8.35 9.80 -3.42
C GLU A 146 -7.48 8.67 -2.86
N THR A 147 -7.25 8.64 -1.54
CA THR A 147 -6.53 7.56 -0.85
C THR A 147 -7.07 6.20 -1.26
N TYR A 148 -8.37 5.97 -1.11
CA TYR A 148 -8.92 4.64 -1.36
C TYR A 148 -9.08 4.32 -2.85
N LEU A 149 -9.16 5.32 -3.74
CA LEU A 149 -9.05 5.06 -5.17
C LEU A 149 -7.66 4.55 -5.54
N LEU A 150 -6.59 5.20 -5.04
CA LEU A 150 -5.21 4.75 -5.24
C LEU A 150 -4.99 3.36 -4.62
N HIS A 151 -5.43 3.17 -3.38
CA HIS A 151 -5.31 1.89 -2.67
C HIS A 151 -5.94 0.73 -3.44
N PHE A 152 -7.19 0.88 -3.89
CA PHE A 152 -7.88 -0.19 -4.59
C PHE A 152 -7.34 -0.39 -6.01
N GLN A 153 -6.87 0.66 -6.68
CA GLN A 153 -6.19 0.52 -7.98
C GLN A 153 -4.92 -0.32 -7.84
N ALA A 154 -4.10 -0.05 -6.82
CA ALA A 154 -2.89 -0.82 -6.52
C ALA A 154 -3.20 -2.30 -6.26
N ILE A 155 -4.29 -2.59 -5.52
CA ILE A 155 -4.74 -3.97 -5.27
C ILE A 155 -5.14 -4.67 -6.57
N ILE A 156 -5.90 -3.98 -7.43
CA ILE A 156 -6.35 -4.53 -8.72
C ILE A 156 -5.13 -4.86 -9.59
N GLU A 157 -4.21 -3.91 -9.74
CA GLU A 157 -3.00 -4.09 -10.53
C GLU A 157 -2.13 -5.24 -10.04
N ARG A 158 -1.85 -5.28 -8.73
CA ARG A 158 -1.13 -6.41 -8.11
C ARG A 158 -1.83 -7.73 -8.40
N ALA A 159 -3.14 -7.81 -8.17
CA ALA A 159 -3.88 -9.06 -8.32
C ALA A 159 -3.89 -9.58 -9.76
N GLU A 160 -4.08 -8.70 -10.73
CA GLU A 160 -4.13 -9.07 -12.15
C GLU A 160 -2.75 -9.51 -12.66
N LYS A 161 -1.67 -8.82 -12.30
CA LYS A 161 -0.30 -9.23 -12.64
C LYS A 161 0.10 -10.53 -11.93
N SER A 162 -0.23 -10.69 -10.64
CA SER A 162 0.00 -11.94 -9.91
C SER A 162 -0.75 -13.12 -10.52
N LEU A 163 -1.97 -12.90 -11.03
CA LEU A 163 -2.75 -13.96 -11.70
C LEU A 163 -2.04 -14.44 -12.96
N ILE A 164 -1.58 -13.53 -13.81
CA ILE A 164 -0.81 -13.85 -15.02
C ILE A 164 0.41 -14.71 -14.65
N LEU A 165 1.24 -14.22 -13.71
CA LEU A 165 2.43 -14.93 -13.25
C LEU A 165 2.12 -16.33 -12.70
N ALA A 166 1.07 -16.46 -11.89
CA ALA A 166 0.66 -17.73 -11.30
C ALA A 166 0.18 -18.73 -12.36
N ASP A 167 -0.58 -18.28 -13.35
CA ASP A 167 -1.08 -19.14 -14.42
C ASP A 167 0.07 -19.66 -15.31
N HIS A 168 1.03 -18.80 -15.68
CA HIS A 168 2.23 -19.25 -16.41
C HIS A 168 3.15 -20.13 -15.57
N GLY A 169 3.29 -19.85 -14.26
CA GLY A 169 4.04 -20.73 -13.35
C GLY A 169 3.45 -22.14 -13.27
N ARG A 170 2.12 -22.27 -13.32
CA ARG A 170 1.46 -23.57 -13.42
C ARG A 170 1.73 -24.25 -14.76
N ARG A 171 1.71 -23.52 -15.88
CA ARG A 171 2.06 -24.06 -17.20
C ARG A 171 3.51 -24.57 -17.25
N VAL A 172 4.45 -23.86 -16.63
CA VAL A 172 5.85 -24.33 -16.51
C VAL A 172 5.91 -25.66 -15.76
N LEU A 173 5.17 -25.82 -14.66
CA LEU A 173 5.14 -27.05 -13.89
C LEU A 173 4.57 -28.26 -14.64
N GLU A 174 3.70 -28.05 -15.64
CA GLU A 174 3.16 -29.13 -16.48
C GLU A 174 4.23 -29.80 -17.35
N LEU A 175 5.42 -29.19 -17.49
CA LEU A 175 6.55 -29.74 -18.23
C LEU A 175 7.43 -30.68 -17.40
N LEU A 176 7.20 -30.76 -16.08
CA LEU A 176 7.96 -31.63 -15.18
C LEU A 176 7.27 -33.00 -15.09
N ASP A 177 7.93 -34.04 -15.60
CA ASP A 177 7.47 -35.42 -15.47
C ASP A 177 7.70 -35.92 -14.03
N ASP A 178 6.61 -36.21 -13.32
CA ASP A 178 6.63 -36.74 -11.95
C ASP A 178 6.49 -38.27 -11.89
N THR A 179 6.58 -38.96 -13.04
CA THR A 179 6.51 -40.42 -13.12
C THR A 179 7.62 -41.05 -12.27
N PRO A 180 7.29 -41.93 -11.29
CA PRO A 180 8.29 -42.55 -10.44
C PRO A 180 9.33 -43.38 -11.21
N VAL A 181 10.61 -43.13 -10.94
CA VAL A 181 11.71 -43.90 -11.53
C VAL A 181 11.86 -45.25 -10.83
N VAL A 182 11.93 -46.33 -11.60
CA VAL A 182 12.21 -47.67 -11.08
C VAL A 182 13.71 -47.84 -10.88
N PRO A 183 14.18 -48.44 -9.77
CA PRO A 183 15.61 -48.65 -9.54
C PRO A 183 16.28 -49.40 -10.70
N GLY A 184 17.25 -48.76 -11.34
CA GLY A 184 18.00 -49.32 -12.48
C GLY A 184 17.59 -48.76 -13.84
N ASP A 185 16.48 -48.04 -13.94
CA ASP A 185 16.09 -47.33 -15.16
C ASP A 185 16.80 -45.97 -15.24
N SER A 186 17.09 -45.54 -16.47
CA SER A 186 17.55 -44.18 -16.77
C SER A 186 16.35 -43.24 -16.93
N ILE A 187 16.46 -42.02 -16.40
CA ILE A 187 15.49 -40.95 -16.64
C ILE A 187 15.47 -40.62 -18.14
N ALA A 188 14.32 -40.24 -18.67
CA ALA A 188 14.19 -39.77 -20.04
C ALA A 188 15.02 -38.48 -20.27
N GLU A 189 15.49 -38.28 -21.49
CA GLU A 189 16.19 -37.06 -21.89
C GLU A 189 15.26 -35.84 -21.78
N TYR A 190 15.77 -34.73 -21.25
CA TYR A 190 15.01 -33.49 -21.16
C TYR A 190 14.83 -32.86 -22.55
N THR A 191 13.59 -32.52 -22.93
CA THR A 191 13.30 -31.96 -24.27
C THR A 191 12.43 -30.69 -24.25
N HIS A 192 12.04 -30.19 -23.07
CA HIS A 192 11.08 -29.09 -22.93
C HIS A 192 11.71 -27.69 -22.85
N GLU A 193 13.05 -27.55 -22.94
CA GLU A 193 13.75 -26.25 -22.79
C GLU A 193 13.13 -25.13 -23.67
N ARG A 194 12.85 -25.44 -24.94
CA ARG A 194 12.25 -24.48 -25.88
C ARG A 194 10.83 -24.09 -25.49
N GLU A 195 10.05 -25.05 -25.00
CA GLU A 195 8.66 -24.86 -24.59
C GLU A 195 8.60 -24.04 -23.30
N ALA A 196 9.43 -24.38 -22.31
CA ALA A 196 9.55 -23.65 -21.05
C ALA A 196 9.94 -22.18 -21.27
N LYS A 197 10.90 -21.94 -22.19
CA LYS A 197 11.26 -20.57 -22.60
C LYS A 197 10.11 -19.83 -23.28
N GLN A 198 9.32 -20.50 -24.11
CA GLN A 198 8.18 -19.88 -24.77
C GLN A 198 7.11 -19.44 -23.75
N ILE A 199 6.87 -20.24 -22.70
CA ILE A 199 5.94 -19.86 -21.62
C ILE A 199 6.36 -18.55 -20.95
N LEU A 200 7.67 -18.35 -20.70
CA LEU A 200 8.15 -17.09 -20.14
C LEU A 200 7.95 -15.90 -21.08
N LEU A 201 8.17 -16.09 -22.39
CA LEU A 201 7.93 -15.04 -23.38
C LEU A 201 6.45 -14.68 -23.50
N ASP A 202 5.56 -15.68 -23.41
CA ASP A 202 4.12 -15.46 -23.38
C ASP A 202 3.75 -14.64 -22.12
N CYS A 203 4.29 -15.01 -20.96
CA CYS A 203 4.09 -14.29 -19.70
C CYS A 203 4.57 -12.84 -19.80
N GLU A 204 5.78 -12.59 -20.31
CA GLU A 204 6.30 -11.24 -20.52
C GLU A 204 5.39 -10.43 -21.44
N SER A 205 4.94 -11.03 -22.55
CA SER A 205 4.03 -10.36 -23.48
C SER A 205 2.68 -10.01 -22.85
N GLU A 206 2.13 -10.87 -22.01
CA GLU A 206 0.88 -10.62 -21.30
C GLU A 206 1.03 -9.54 -20.23
N LEU A 207 2.13 -9.55 -19.47
CA LEU A 207 2.46 -8.51 -18.50
C LEU A 207 2.70 -7.14 -19.16
N GLN A 208 3.27 -7.09 -20.36
CA GLN A 208 3.45 -5.85 -21.13
C GLN A 208 2.15 -5.32 -21.74
N ALA A 209 1.19 -6.20 -22.00
CA ALA A 209 -0.11 -5.85 -22.58
C ALA A 209 -1.14 -5.37 -21.54
N TYR A 210 -0.85 -5.61 -20.26
CA TYR A 210 -1.57 -5.08 -19.10
C TYR A 210 -1.35 -3.57 -18.95
#